data_AF-A0A838SG81-F1
#
_entry.id   AF-A0A838SG81-F1
#
_cell.length_a   1.000
_cell.length_b   1.000
_cell.length_c   1.000
_cell.angle_alpha   90.00
_cell.angle_beta   90.00
_cell.angle_gamma   90.00
#
_symmetry.space_group_name_H-M   'P 1'
#
loop_
_entity.id
_entity.type
_entity.pdbx_description
1 polymer ?
#
loop_
_entity_poly.entity_id
_entity_poly.type
_entity_poly.pdbx_seq_one_letter_code
_entity_poly.pdbx_strand_id
1 'polypeptide(L)' 'TCAVLPESLQSGHAATSFGCIGNRVYTGLGDDEGYYAIPGAKVADVVGKLAVITEANRQLEAFHRSRL' A
#
# COMPACT_ATOMS: atom_id res chain seq x y z
N THR A 1 -2.17 15.26 14.01
CA THR A 1 -1.63 13.98 13.52
C THR A 1 -2.66 13.32 12.63
N CYS A 2 -2.26 12.77 11.48
CA CYS A 2 -3.19 12.09 10.55
C CYS A 2 -3.77 10.82 11.21
N ALA A 3 -5.07 10.58 11.10
CA ALA A 3 -5.78 9.48 11.78
C ALA A 3 -5.35 8.07 11.32
N VAL A 4 -4.70 7.96 10.15
CA VAL A 4 -4.25 6.68 9.59
C VAL A 4 -3.20 5.96 10.45
N LEU A 5 -2.36 6.71 11.18
CA LEU A 5 -1.33 6.13 12.05
C LEU A 5 -1.93 5.49 13.32
N PRO A 6 -2.74 6.19 14.14
CA PRO A 6 -3.37 5.55 15.30
C PRO A 6 -4.32 4.42 14.88
N GLU A 7 -5.04 4.54 13.76
CA GLU A 7 -5.89 3.47 13.24
C GLU A 7 -5.08 2.20 12.94
N SER A 8 -3.96 2.34 12.22
CA SER A 8 -3.11 1.19 11.88
C SER A 8 -2.46 0.56 13.11
N LEU A 9 -1.97 1.37 14.05
CA LEU A 9 -1.34 0.89 15.27
C LEU A 9 -2.33 0.18 16.21
N GLN A 10 -3.54 0.71 16.38
CA GLN A 10 -4.53 0.15 17.30
C GLN A 10 -5.22 -1.08 16.72
N SER A 11 -5.55 -1.08 15.43
CA SER A 11 -6.17 -2.23 14.77
C SER A 11 -5.19 -3.39 14.54
N GLY A 12 -3.88 -3.12 14.51
CA GLY A 12 -2.86 -4.08 14.09
C GLY A 12 -2.93 -4.42 12.60
N HIS A 13 -3.69 -3.65 11.82
CA HIS A 13 -3.89 -3.83 10.38
C HIS A 13 -3.37 -2.62 9.59
N ALA A 14 -3.26 -2.79 8.27
CA ALA A 14 -2.98 -1.65 7.40
C ALA A 14 -4.20 -0.74 7.35
N ALA A 15 -3.97 0.58 7.38
CA ALA A 15 -5.00 1.59 7.21
C ALA A 15 -4.67 2.46 6.00
N THR A 16 -5.68 2.99 5.31
CA THR A 16 -5.50 3.85 4.14
C THR A 16 -5.90 5.29 4.43
N SER A 17 -5.24 6.24 3.79
CA SER A 17 -5.60 7.65 3.80
C SER A 17 -5.53 8.25 2.41
N PHE A 18 -6.61 8.96 2.04
CA PHE A 18 -6.63 9.85 0.87
C PHE A 18 -6.28 11.30 1.23
N GLY A 19 -5.78 11.56 2.45
CA GLY A 19 -5.33 12.89 2.87
C GLY A 19 -6.45 13.92 3.09
N CYS A 20 -6.68 14.29 4.35
CA CYS A 20 -7.37 15.56 4.64
C CYS A 20 -6.46 16.76 4.29
N ILE A 21 -7.02 17.96 4.19
CA ILE A 21 -6.27 19.17 3.79
C ILE A 21 -4.98 19.36 4.58
N GLY A 22 -5.01 19.17 5.90
CA GLY A 22 -3.81 19.29 6.73
C GLY A 22 -2.77 18.23 6.40
N ASN A 23 -3.19 16.98 6.18
CA ASN A 23 -2.27 15.91 5.82
C ASN A 23 -1.55 16.21 4.49
N ARG A 24 -2.30 16.65 3.47
CA ARG A 24 -1.78 17.00 2.15
C ARG A 24 -0.74 18.12 2.22
N VAL A 25 -1.00 19.15 3.02
CA VAL A 25 -0.04 20.25 3.25
C VAL A 25 1.29 19.73 3.83
N TYR A 26 1.25 18.82 4.80
CA TYR A 26 2.47 18.34 5.47
C TYR A 26 3.20 17.20 4.73
N THR A 27 2.51 16.44 3.90
CA THR A 27 3.08 15.30 3.17
C THR A 27 3.40 15.62 1.71
N GLY A 28 2.83 16.68 1.15
CA GLY A 28 2.92 16.99 -0.28
C GLY A 28 2.06 16.10 -1.16
N LEU A 29 1.11 15.34 -0.58
CA LEU A 29 0.27 14.38 -1.31
C LEU A 29 -0.60 15.06 -2.38
N GLY A 30 -0.39 14.68 -3.64
CA GLY A 30 -1.12 15.16 -4.82
C GLY A 30 -2.58 14.71 -4.84
N ASP A 31 -3.42 15.37 -5.64
CA ASP A 31 -4.87 15.18 -5.63
C ASP A 31 -5.31 13.74 -5.94
N ASP A 32 -4.56 13.04 -6.77
CA ASP A 32 -4.77 11.66 -7.19
C ASP A 32 -3.98 10.64 -6.35
N GLU A 33 -3.26 11.09 -5.33
CA GLU A 33 -2.43 10.25 -4.47
C GLU A 33 -3.13 9.88 -3.16
N GLY A 34 -2.78 8.70 -2.66
CA GLY A 34 -3.16 8.17 -1.35
C GLY A 34 -2.05 7.27 -0.83
N TYR A 35 -2.10 6.92 0.46
CA TYR A 35 -1.08 6.06 1.05
C TYR A 35 -1.66 5.14 2.11
N TYR A 36 -0.94 4.03 2.33
CA TYR A 36 -1.21 3.08 3.40
C TYR A 36 -0.23 3.27 4.55
N ALA A 37 -0.73 3.22 5.78
CA ALA A 37 0.08 2.93 6.94
C ALA A 37 0.06 1.41 7.17
N ILE A 38 1.23 0.80 7.27
CA ILE A 38 1.40 -0.63 7.57
C ILE A 38 2.06 -0.74 8.95
N PRO A 39 1.52 -1.54 9.88
CA PRO A 39 2.19 -1.77 11.16
C PRO A 39 3.57 -2.38 10.93
N GLY A 40 4.61 -1.86 11.59
CA GLY A 40 5.99 -2.33 11.39
C GLY A 40 6.15 -3.85 11.52
N ALA A 41 5.46 -4.45 12.48
CA ALA A 41 5.45 -5.91 12.71
C ALA A 41 4.89 -6.72 11.52
N LYS A 42 4.16 -6.09 10.60
CA LYS A 42 3.56 -6.73 9.41
C LYS A 42 4.34 -6.49 8.12
N VAL A 43 5.43 -5.72 8.15
CA VAL A 43 6.22 -5.41 6.94
C VAL A 43 6.82 -6.68 6.33
N ALA A 44 7.33 -7.61 7.14
CA ALA A 44 7.86 -8.89 6.65
C ALA A 44 6.78 -9.73 5.94
N ASP A 45 5.57 -9.78 6.49
CA ASP A 45 4.43 -10.48 5.89
C ASP A 45 4.06 -9.87 4.52
N VAL A 46 4.09 -8.53 4.41
CA VAL A 46 3.83 -7.82 3.15
C VAL A 46 4.89 -8.16 2.11
N VAL A 47 6.18 -8.13 2.47
CA VAL A 47 7.28 -8.47 1.56
C VAL A 47 7.14 -9.91 1.05
N GLY A 48 6.84 -10.86 1.94
CA GLY A 48 6.64 -12.27 1.56
C GLY A 48 5.49 -12.45 0.55
N LYS A 49 4.35 -11.79 0.78
CA LYS A 49 3.20 -11.84 -0.15
C LYS A 49 3.48 -11.12 -1.46
N LEU A 50 4.20 -10.00 -1.43
CA LEU A 50 4.54 -9.23 -2.61
C LEU A 50 5.37 -10.09 -3.58
N ALA A 51 6.36 -10.84 -3.09
CA ALA A 51 7.16 -11.73 -3.92
C ALA A 51 6.30 -12.76 -4.69
N VAL A 52 5.30 -13.35 -4.03
CA VAL A 52 4.38 -14.32 -4.66
C VAL A 52 3.54 -13.65 -5.74
N ILE A 53 2.97 -12.48 -5.45
CA ILE A 53 2.11 -11.74 -6.40
C ILE A 53 2.91 -11.27 -7.61
N THR A 54 4.13 -10.77 -7.41
CA THR A 54 5.00 -10.32 -8.49
C THR A 54 5.35 -11.46 -9.43
N GLU A 55 5.68 -12.64 -8.91
CA GLU A 55 5.96 -13.80 -9.77
C GLU A 55 4.70 -14.28 -10.50
N ALA A 56 3.55 -14.32 -9.84
CA ALA A 56 2.28 -14.65 -10.49
C ALA A 56 1.97 -13.70 -11.66
N ASN A 57 2.14 -12.39 -11.44
CA ASN A 57 1.95 -11.37 -12.48
C ASN A 57 2.92 -11.55 -13.65
N ARG A 58 4.18 -11.93 -13.38
CA ARG A 58 5.17 -12.21 -14.44
C ARG A 58 4.74 -13.39 -15.32
N GLN A 59 4.21 -14.46 -14.72
CA GLN A 59 3.69 -15.61 -15.47
C GLN A 59 2.46 -15.23 -16.30
N LEU A 60 1.53 -14.48 -15.72
CA LEU A 60 0.34 -13.99 -16.42
C LEU A 60 0.72 -13.08 -17.60
N GLU A 61 1.68 -12.17 -17.41
CA GLU A 61 2.18 -11.31 -18.47
C GLU A 61 2.75 -12.12 -19.64
N ALA A 62 3.62 -13.09 -19.35
CA ALA A 62 4.20 -13.95 -20.39
C ALA A 62 3.13 -14.71 -21.18
N PHE A 63 2.14 -15.28 -20.48
CA PHE A 63 1.02 -16.00 -21.09
C PHE A 63 0.15 -15.10 -21.99
N HIS A 64 -0.16 -13.89 -21.56
CA HIS A 64 -0.99 -12.97 -22.34
C HIS A 64 -0.22 -12.39 -23.55
N ARG A 65 1.08 -12.10 -23.40
CA ARG A 65 1.92 -11.60 -24.49
C ARG A 65 2.16 -12.64 -25.58
N SER A 66 2.28 -13.92 -25.24
CA SER A 66 2.47 -14.98 -26.24
C SER A 66 1.26 -15.26 -27.12
N ARG A 67 0.14 -14.55 -26.89
CA ARG A 67 -1.13 -14.66 -27.62
C ARG A 67 -1.46 -13.41 -28.45
N LEU A 68 -0.55 -12.42 -28.46
CA LEU A 68 -0.54 -11.32 -29.43
C LEU A 68 0.12 -11.80 -30.74
#